data_AF-A0A955LW25-F1
#
_entry.id   AF-A0A955LW25-F1
#
_cell.length_a   1.000
_cell.length_b   1.000
_cell.length_c   1.000
_cell.angle_alpha   90.00
_cell.angle_beta   90.00
_cell.angle_gamma   90.00
#
_symmetry.space_group_name_H-M   'P 1'
#
loop_
_entity.id
_entity.type
_entity.pdbx_description
1 polymer ?
#
loop_
_entity_poly.entity_id
_entity_poly.type
_entity_poly.pdbx_seq_one_letter_code
_entity_poly.pdbx_strand_id
1 'polypeptide(L)'
;MKLYLIPAYQETIRNQGYRRIITAAEKAGYGVEILNLQIQNRKFNEVIAEGIEMINRSTSEPKAILGFSTGALIAYQIATKIRFEKAFFCSLSPLLEDDIPKTITPYVRYFGKETVLDLKKQKYGTSLANETFFFTGDHEGRKLISRTKTLAVKNDGNLIVIKDNDHELNRDYTKEISLKL
;
A
#
# COMPACT_ATOMS: atom_id res chain seq x y z
N MET A 1 13.70 -13.56 -7.17
CA MET A 1 12.58 -12.60 -7.33
C MET A 1 12.41 -11.85 -6.02
N LYS A 2 12.01 -10.58 -6.02
CA LYS A 2 11.77 -9.83 -4.78
C LYS A 2 10.32 -9.35 -4.66
N LEU A 3 9.78 -9.48 -3.44
CA LEU A 3 8.58 -8.81 -2.97
C LEU A 3 8.99 -7.67 -2.03
N TYR A 4 8.65 -6.45 -2.39
CA TYR A 4 8.80 -5.29 -1.51
C TYR A 4 7.56 -5.13 -0.64
N LEU A 5 7.72 -5.18 0.68
CA LEU A 5 6.64 -5.09 1.64
C LEU A 5 6.71 -3.77 2.40
N ILE A 6 5.63 -2.99 2.34
CA ILE A 6 5.50 -1.69 3.01
C ILE A 6 4.45 -1.76 4.11
N PRO A 7 4.86 -1.78 5.40
CA PRO A 7 3.93 -1.77 6.51
C PRO A 7 3.08 -0.49 6.60
N ALA A 8 2.01 -0.55 7.38
CA ALA A 8 1.22 0.62 7.73
C ALA A 8 1.97 1.56 8.69
N TYR A 9 1.43 2.77 8.87
CA TYR A 9 1.98 3.78 9.76
C TYR A 9 2.08 3.24 11.19
N GLN A 10 3.27 3.33 11.78
CA GLN A 10 3.62 2.81 13.11
C GLN A 10 3.48 1.29 13.28
N GLU A 11 3.13 0.54 12.23
CA GLU A 11 3.12 -0.91 12.29
C GLU A 11 4.52 -1.49 12.08
N THR A 12 4.73 -2.71 12.59
CA THR A 12 5.97 -3.44 12.43
C THR A 12 5.69 -4.85 11.93
N ILE A 13 6.68 -5.47 11.28
CA ILE A 13 6.60 -6.86 10.80
C ILE A 13 6.45 -7.91 11.91
N ARG A 14 6.37 -7.49 13.19
CA ARG A 14 6.03 -8.37 14.31
C ARG A 14 4.55 -8.75 14.30
N ASN A 15 3.67 -7.99 13.63
CA ASN A 15 2.27 -8.37 13.43
C ASN A 15 2.18 -9.71 12.67
N GLN A 16 1.31 -10.59 13.13
CA GLN A 16 1.09 -11.92 12.54
C GLN A 16 0.66 -11.85 11.08
N GLY A 17 -0.05 -10.80 10.66
CA GLY A 17 -0.41 -10.54 9.27
C GLY A 17 0.82 -10.48 8.36
N TYR A 18 1.77 -9.61 8.68
CA TYR A 18 3.02 -9.50 7.91
C TYR A 18 3.84 -10.78 7.93
N ARG A 19 3.93 -11.46 9.08
CA ARG A 19 4.67 -12.74 9.16
C ARG A 19 4.07 -13.80 8.23
N ARG A 20 2.74 -13.91 8.17
CA ARG A 20 2.06 -14.83 7.25
C ARG A 20 2.35 -14.49 5.79
N ILE A 21 2.32 -13.20 5.42
CA ILE A 21 2.67 -12.74 4.07
C ILE A 21 4.12 -13.08 3.74
N ILE A 22 5.05 -12.79 4.65
CA ILE A 22 6.48 -13.08 4.46
C ILE A 22 6.67 -14.58 4.20
N THR A 23 6.13 -15.43 5.07
CA THR A 23 6.22 -16.89 4.91
C THR A 23 5.57 -17.38 3.62
N ALA A 24 4.42 -16.80 3.21
CA ALA A 24 3.76 -17.17 1.97
C ALA A 24 4.60 -16.77 0.74
N ALA A 25 5.17 -15.57 0.75
CA ALA A 25 6.02 -15.07 -0.31
C ALA A 25 7.31 -15.89 -0.45
N GLU A 26 7.95 -16.23 0.67
CA GLU A 26 9.14 -17.11 0.68
C GLU A 26 8.81 -18.50 0.10
N LYS A 27 7.66 -19.08 0.47
CA LYS A 27 7.19 -20.35 -0.09
C LYS A 27 6.89 -20.27 -1.59
N ALA A 28 6.46 -19.11 -2.08
CA ALA A 28 6.25 -18.84 -3.50
C ALA A 28 7.56 -18.46 -4.24
N GLY A 29 8.72 -18.50 -3.57
CA GLY A 29 10.03 -18.26 -4.18
C GLY A 29 10.45 -16.79 -4.26
N TYR A 30 9.77 -15.89 -3.53
CA TYR A 30 10.18 -14.50 -3.39
C TYR A 30 11.15 -14.35 -2.20
N GLY A 31 12.23 -13.59 -2.40
CA GLY A 31 12.90 -12.92 -1.30
C GLY A 31 12.06 -11.71 -0.88
N VAL A 32 11.90 -11.48 0.42
CA VAL A 32 11.10 -10.35 0.92
C VAL A 32 12.00 -9.23 1.45
N GLU A 33 11.78 -8.03 0.94
CA GLU A 33 12.47 -6.82 1.41
C GLU A 33 11.46 -5.86 2.03
N ILE A 34 11.70 -5.47 3.29
CA ILE A 34 10.82 -4.59 4.03
C ILE A 34 11.25 -3.14 3.82
N LEU A 35 10.35 -2.32 3.26
CA LEU A 35 10.58 -0.89 3.10
C LEU A 35 9.93 -0.14 4.27
N ASN A 36 10.73 0.19 5.29
CA ASN A 36 10.26 0.90 6.49
C ASN A 36 10.15 2.42 6.26
N LEU A 37 9.26 2.82 5.37
CA LEU A 37 9.08 4.20 4.93
C LEU A 37 8.21 4.99 5.91
N GLN A 38 8.80 5.95 6.62
CA GLN A 38 8.08 6.80 7.56
C GLN A 38 7.55 8.06 6.87
N ILE A 39 6.24 8.27 7.02
CA ILE A 39 5.49 9.37 6.39
C ILE A 39 5.43 10.62 7.29
N GLN A 40 5.52 10.46 8.61
CA GLN A 40 5.27 11.55 9.56
C GLN A 40 6.31 12.68 9.48
N ASN A 41 5.84 13.92 9.43
CA ASN A 41 6.63 15.15 9.36
C ASN A 41 7.61 15.18 8.17
N ARG A 42 7.19 14.60 7.04
CA ARG A 42 7.97 14.56 5.79
C ARG A 42 7.08 14.85 4.60
N LYS A 43 7.63 15.41 3.53
CA LYS A 43 6.88 15.51 2.28
C LYS A 43 6.67 14.11 1.73
N PHE A 44 5.46 13.82 1.27
CA PHE A 44 5.12 12.50 0.79
C PHE A 44 5.93 12.13 -0.45
N ASN A 45 6.21 13.09 -1.35
CA ASN A 45 7.08 12.86 -2.50
C ASN A 45 8.52 12.43 -2.14
N GLU A 46 9.08 12.93 -1.03
CA GLU A 46 10.40 12.53 -0.53
C GLU A 46 10.37 11.07 -0.05
N VAL A 47 9.27 10.65 0.60
CA VAL A 47 9.06 9.26 1.03
C VAL A 47 8.97 8.32 -0.18
N ILE A 48 8.29 8.75 -1.26
CA ILE A 48 8.23 7.99 -2.50
C ILE A 48 9.61 7.89 -3.17
N ALA A 49 10.36 9.00 -3.21
CA ALA A 49 11.71 9.03 -3.77
C ALA A 49 12.66 8.10 -3.02
N GLU A 50 12.61 8.08 -1.68
CA GLU A 50 13.36 7.15 -0.85
C GLU A 50 13.01 5.70 -1.15
N GLY A 51 11.72 5.35 -1.22
CA GLY A 51 11.29 3.99 -1.56
C GLY A 51 11.79 3.52 -2.94
N ILE A 52 11.73 4.42 -3.93
CA ILE A 52 12.27 4.16 -5.28
C ILE A 52 13.78 3.93 -5.23
N GLU A 53 14.50 4.75 -4.48
CA GLU A 53 15.95 4.61 -4.33
C GLU A 53 16.33 3.27 -3.68
N MET A 54 15.62 2.87 -2.61
CA MET A 54 15.82 1.57 -1.97
C MET A 54 15.60 0.41 -2.96
N ILE A 55 14.53 0.48 -3.77
CA ILE A 55 14.24 -0.53 -4.79
C ILE A 55 15.34 -0.56 -5.86
N ASN A 56 15.78 0.58 -6.36
CA ASN A 56 16.80 0.66 -7.41
C ASN A 56 18.19 0.22 -6.95
N ARG A 57 18.49 0.29 -5.66
CA ARG A 57 19.75 -0.23 -5.08
C ARG A 57 19.77 -1.76 -4.99
N SER A 58 18.61 -2.42 -5.12
CA SER A 58 18.55 -3.88 -5.16
C SER A 58 19.09 -4.42 -6.49
N THR A 59 19.94 -5.44 -6.41
CA THR A 59 20.47 -6.16 -7.58
C THR A 59 19.46 -7.12 -8.22
N SER A 60 18.35 -7.38 -7.55
CA SER A 60 17.28 -8.24 -8.06
C SER A 60 16.19 -7.42 -8.75
N GLU A 61 15.72 -7.87 -9.90
CA GLU A 61 14.57 -7.27 -10.58
C GLU A 61 13.34 -7.22 -9.65
N PRO A 62 12.67 -6.06 -9.56
CA PRO A 62 11.47 -5.90 -8.76
C PRO A 62 10.32 -6.70 -9.39
N LYS A 63 9.83 -7.71 -8.67
CA LYS A 63 8.73 -8.56 -9.17
C LYS A 63 7.40 -8.15 -8.57
N ALA A 64 7.36 -7.92 -7.27
CA ALA A 64 6.13 -7.54 -6.61
C ALA A 64 6.31 -6.42 -5.58
N ILE A 65 5.24 -5.65 -5.38
CA ILE A 65 5.14 -4.68 -4.29
C ILE A 65 3.82 -4.89 -3.54
N LEU A 66 3.87 -4.86 -2.21
CA LEU A 66 2.72 -5.00 -1.34
C LEU A 66 2.74 -3.90 -0.29
N GLY A 67 1.58 -3.31 -0.04
CA GLY A 67 1.41 -2.43 1.10
C GLY A 67 0.06 -2.63 1.78
N PHE A 68 -0.01 -2.24 3.05
CA PHE A 68 -1.23 -2.22 3.86
C PHE A 68 -1.52 -0.81 4.39
N SER A 69 -2.78 -0.36 4.37
CA SER A 69 -3.18 0.95 4.90
C SER A 69 -2.39 2.10 4.26
N THR A 70 -1.70 2.93 5.05
CA THR A 70 -0.80 3.97 4.53
C THR A 70 0.38 3.39 3.74
N GLY A 71 0.83 2.17 4.06
CA GLY A 71 1.82 1.45 3.28
C GLY A 71 1.30 1.08 1.89
N ALA A 72 0.00 0.76 1.76
CA ALA A 72 -0.64 0.53 0.45
C ALA A 72 -0.65 1.80 -0.39
N LEU A 73 -0.85 2.97 0.23
CA LEU A 73 -0.78 4.25 -0.47
C LEU A 73 0.63 4.56 -0.99
N ILE A 74 1.66 4.31 -0.18
CA ILE A 74 3.06 4.46 -0.59
C ILE A 74 3.38 3.47 -1.73
N ALA A 75 3.02 2.20 -1.56
CA ALA A 75 3.21 1.16 -2.57
C ALA A 75 2.53 1.52 -3.89
N TYR A 76 1.29 2.02 -3.84
CA TYR A 76 0.55 2.48 -5.00
C TYR A 76 1.31 3.57 -5.75
N GLN A 77 1.78 4.58 -5.02
CA GLN A 77 2.47 5.73 -5.61
C GLN A 77 3.84 5.36 -6.19
N ILE A 78 4.57 4.44 -5.56
CA ILE A 78 5.78 3.84 -6.15
C ILE A 78 5.42 3.07 -7.42
N ALA A 79 4.35 2.28 -7.42
CA ALA A 79 3.91 1.51 -8.58
C ALA A 79 3.41 2.37 -9.75
N THR A 80 3.14 3.67 -9.55
CA THR A 80 2.91 4.62 -10.67
C THR A 80 4.19 5.06 -11.37
N LYS A 81 5.36 4.73 -10.82
CA LYS A 81 6.70 5.19 -11.26
C LYS A 81 7.64 4.05 -11.60
N ILE A 82 7.48 2.90 -10.95
CA ILE A 82 8.23 1.67 -11.20
C ILE A 82 7.27 0.58 -11.67
N ARG A 83 7.68 -0.15 -12.70
CA ARG A 83 6.96 -1.33 -13.19
C ARG A 83 7.23 -2.54 -12.30
N PHE A 84 6.16 -3.23 -11.91
CA PHE A 84 6.20 -4.51 -11.20
C PHE A 84 5.44 -5.56 -12.02
N GLU A 85 5.68 -6.85 -11.78
CA GLU A 85 4.79 -7.88 -12.32
C GLU A 85 3.47 -7.90 -11.57
N LYS A 86 3.53 -7.85 -10.23
CA LYS A 86 2.34 -7.86 -9.37
C LYS A 86 2.36 -6.69 -8.37
N ALA A 87 1.23 -6.05 -8.14
CA ALA A 87 1.08 -5.06 -7.09
C ALA A 87 -0.15 -5.36 -6.21
N PHE A 88 0.03 -5.32 -4.90
CA PHE A 88 -0.98 -5.66 -3.91
C PHE A 88 -1.24 -4.46 -2.99
N PHE A 89 -2.42 -3.86 -3.12
CA PHE A 89 -2.81 -2.67 -2.36
C PHE A 89 -3.92 -3.02 -1.39
N CYS A 90 -3.55 -3.24 -0.13
CA CYS A 90 -4.48 -3.71 0.90
C CYS A 90 -4.99 -2.56 1.77
N SER A 91 -6.31 -2.38 1.85
CA SER A 91 -6.96 -1.34 2.65
C SER A 91 -6.41 0.06 2.35
N LEU A 92 -6.35 0.44 1.06
CA LEU A 92 -5.68 1.65 0.61
C LEU A 92 -6.29 2.92 1.23
N SER A 93 -5.53 3.57 2.11
CA SER A 93 -5.99 4.77 2.83
C SER A 93 -6.28 5.94 1.88
N PRO A 94 -7.52 6.47 1.84
CA PRO A 94 -7.87 7.60 1.00
C PRO A 94 -7.30 8.89 1.61
N LEU A 95 -6.10 9.29 1.16
CA LEU A 95 -5.34 10.41 1.74
C LEU A 95 -4.79 11.38 0.69
N LEU A 96 -5.14 11.28 -0.60
CA LEU A 96 -4.65 12.21 -1.63
C LEU A 96 -5.73 13.16 -2.11
N GLU A 97 -5.33 14.29 -2.68
CA GLU A 97 -6.24 15.30 -3.27
C GLU A 97 -7.37 15.67 -2.28
N ASP A 98 -8.61 15.51 -2.72
CA ASP A 98 -9.85 15.80 -1.98
C ASP A 98 -10.22 14.70 -0.97
N ASP A 99 -9.41 13.64 -0.86
CA ASP A 99 -9.62 12.64 0.17
C ASP A 99 -9.30 13.17 1.56
N ILE A 100 -8.43 14.18 1.67
CA ILE A 100 -8.23 14.90 2.92
C ILE A 100 -9.28 16.01 3.01
N PRO A 101 -10.19 15.98 4.01
CA PRO A 101 -11.21 17.00 4.18
C PRO A 101 -10.58 18.38 4.44
N LYS A 102 -11.40 19.44 4.30
CA LYS A 102 -10.98 20.81 4.62
C LYS A 102 -10.46 20.92 6.07
N THR A 103 -11.09 20.21 7.01
CA THR A 103 -10.65 20.12 8.40
C THR A 103 -9.51 19.10 8.54
N ILE A 104 -8.27 19.59 8.47
CA ILE A 104 -7.08 18.74 8.44
C ILE A 104 -6.56 18.30 9.82
N THR A 105 -7.08 18.86 10.92
CA THR A 105 -6.54 18.70 12.27
C THR A 105 -6.31 17.23 12.69
N PRO A 106 -7.24 16.28 12.46
CA PRO A 106 -7.00 14.89 12.82
C PRO A 106 -5.80 14.29 12.08
N TYR A 107 -5.67 14.56 10.79
CA TYR A 107 -4.56 14.07 9.97
C TYR A 107 -3.23 14.72 10.36
N VAL A 108 -3.25 16.01 10.71
CA VAL A 108 -2.05 16.73 11.19
C VAL A 108 -1.53 16.12 12.48
N ARG A 109 -2.41 15.66 13.38
CA ARG A 109 -2.01 14.98 14.61
C ARG A 109 -1.25 13.69 14.34
N TYR A 110 -1.65 12.92 13.34
CA TYR A 110 -0.99 11.65 12.99
C TYR A 110 0.25 11.85 12.13
N PHE A 111 0.13 12.61 11.04
CA PHE A 111 1.16 12.67 10.01
C PHE A 111 2.00 13.94 10.05
N GLY A 112 1.60 14.97 10.79
CA GLY A 112 2.26 16.27 10.75
C GLY A 112 1.73 17.18 9.65
N LYS A 113 1.90 18.49 9.85
CA LYS A 113 1.36 19.53 8.96
C LYS A 113 1.96 19.46 7.56
N GLU A 114 3.28 19.28 7.48
CA GLU A 114 3.99 19.22 6.21
C GLU A 114 3.48 18.08 5.33
N THR A 115 3.41 16.88 5.89
CA THR A 115 2.91 15.70 5.20
C THR A 115 1.49 15.87 4.69
N VAL A 116 0.58 16.37 5.52
CA VAL A 116 -0.81 16.58 5.13
C VAL A 116 -0.94 17.60 4.00
N LEU A 117 -0.17 18.69 4.05
CA LEU A 117 -0.17 19.69 3.00
C LEU A 117 0.42 19.14 1.69
N ASP A 118 1.41 18.26 1.76
CA ASP A 118 1.97 17.63 0.56
C ASP A 118 1.01 16.60 -0.03
N LEU A 119 0.43 15.71 0.78
CA LEU A 119 -0.56 14.72 0.37
C LEU A 119 -1.73 15.33 -0.42
N LYS A 120 -2.22 16.52 -0.01
CA LYS A 120 -3.29 17.25 -0.72
C LYS A 120 -2.91 17.70 -2.15
N LYS A 121 -1.61 17.79 -2.45
CA LYS A 121 -1.11 18.16 -3.78
C LYS A 121 -0.87 16.94 -4.67
N GLN A 122 -0.72 15.76 -4.07
CA GLN A 122 -0.47 14.52 -4.78
C GLN A 122 -1.76 14.01 -5.41
N LYS A 123 -1.65 13.39 -6.59
CA LYS A 123 -2.77 12.80 -7.31
C LYS A 123 -2.70 11.29 -7.35
N TYR A 124 -3.84 10.63 -7.47
CA TYR A 124 -3.84 9.22 -7.85
C TYR A 124 -3.38 9.06 -9.31
N GLY A 125 -2.25 8.39 -9.53
CA GLY A 125 -1.78 8.02 -10.87
C GLY A 125 -2.46 6.76 -11.41
N THR A 126 -1.83 6.09 -12.37
CA THR A 126 -2.16 4.72 -12.82
C THR A 126 -0.96 3.85 -12.51
N SER A 127 -1.18 2.67 -11.94
CA SER A 127 -0.15 1.68 -11.68
C SER A 127 0.45 1.20 -13.00
N LEU A 128 1.76 1.05 -13.01
CA LEU A 128 2.52 0.45 -14.11
C LEU A 128 2.69 -1.06 -13.92
N ALA A 129 2.12 -1.65 -12.87
CA ALA A 129 2.21 -3.09 -12.64
C ALA A 129 1.41 -3.87 -13.70
N ASN A 130 1.91 -5.04 -14.11
CA ASN A 130 1.22 -5.88 -15.09
C ASN A 130 -0.09 -6.45 -14.53
N GLU A 131 -0.05 -6.90 -13.27
CA GLU A 131 -1.22 -7.34 -12.52
C GLU A 131 -1.35 -6.51 -11.24
N THR A 132 -2.53 -5.92 -11.03
CA THR A 132 -2.82 -5.14 -9.84
C THR A 132 -3.98 -5.77 -9.07
N PHE A 133 -3.82 -5.89 -7.75
CA PHE A 133 -4.82 -6.41 -6.82
C PHE A 133 -5.13 -5.36 -5.76
N PHE A 134 -6.40 -5.03 -5.60
CA PHE A 134 -6.91 -4.09 -4.62
C PHE A 134 -7.76 -4.84 -3.61
N PHE A 135 -7.37 -4.81 -2.34
CA PHE A 135 -8.07 -5.50 -1.26
C PHE A 135 -8.76 -4.49 -0.34
N THR A 136 -9.98 -4.80 0.09
CA THR A 136 -10.73 -4.02 1.09
C THR A 136 -11.64 -4.94 1.88
N GLY A 137 -11.78 -4.69 3.17
CA GLY A 137 -12.76 -5.34 4.03
C GLY A 137 -14.15 -4.73 3.81
N ASP A 138 -15.21 -5.51 3.89
CA ASP A 138 -16.57 -4.98 3.69
C ASP A 138 -17.15 -4.23 4.90
N HIS A 139 -16.47 -4.26 6.06
CA HIS A 139 -16.79 -3.43 7.23
C HIS A 139 -15.90 -2.17 7.35
N GLU A 140 -14.97 -1.95 6.41
CA GLU A 140 -14.14 -0.75 6.40
C GLU A 140 -14.95 0.54 6.15
N GLY A 141 -14.33 1.68 6.42
CA GLY A 141 -14.96 2.98 6.20
C GLY A 141 -15.43 3.16 4.75
N ARG A 142 -16.68 3.60 4.54
CA ARG A 142 -17.29 3.74 3.20
C ARG A 142 -16.41 4.48 2.19
N LYS A 143 -15.70 5.53 2.64
CA LYS A 143 -14.79 6.32 1.79
C LYS A 143 -13.62 5.47 1.27
N LEU A 144 -13.04 4.63 2.13
CA LEU A 144 -11.96 3.72 1.77
C LEU A 144 -12.47 2.70 0.75
N ILE A 145 -13.57 2.00 1.06
CA ILE A 145 -14.18 1.00 0.16
C ILE A 145 -14.45 1.63 -1.22
N SER A 146 -15.08 2.82 -1.23
CA SER A 146 -15.38 3.55 -2.47
C SER A 146 -14.11 3.88 -3.24
N ARG A 147 -13.07 4.39 -2.57
CA ARG A 147 -11.80 4.75 -3.21
C ARG A 147 -11.11 3.53 -3.78
N THR A 148 -11.02 2.43 -3.03
CA THR A 148 -10.43 1.17 -3.48
C THR A 148 -11.14 0.65 -4.74
N LYS A 149 -12.48 0.67 -4.75
CA LYS A 149 -13.28 0.30 -5.94
C LYS A 149 -12.97 1.19 -7.15
N THR A 150 -12.95 2.50 -6.97
CA THR A 150 -12.63 3.44 -8.05
C THR A 150 -11.23 3.21 -8.61
N LEU A 151 -10.24 2.98 -7.74
CA LEU A 151 -8.87 2.73 -8.18
C LEU A 151 -8.72 1.37 -8.86
N ALA A 152 -9.41 0.32 -8.40
CA ALA A 152 -9.44 -0.96 -9.09
C ALA A 152 -9.93 -0.80 -10.54
N VAL A 153 -11.08 -0.15 -10.74
CA VAL A 153 -11.62 0.12 -12.09
C VAL A 153 -10.66 0.97 -12.92
N LYS A 154 -10.11 2.05 -12.34
CA LYS A 154 -9.19 2.96 -13.05
C LYS A 154 -7.93 2.23 -13.57
N ASN A 155 -7.45 1.25 -12.83
CA ASN A 155 -6.20 0.54 -13.12
C ASN A 155 -6.41 -0.81 -13.83
N ASP A 156 -7.64 -1.11 -14.27
CA ASP A 156 -8.02 -2.45 -14.75
C ASP A 156 -7.55 -3.56 -13.78
N GLY A 157 -7.66 -3.25 -12.48
CA GLY A 157 -7.16 -4.07 -11.39
C GLY A 157 -8.23 -4.99 -10.82
N ASN A 158 -7.77 -6.09 -10.23
CA ASN A 158 -8.62 -7.07 -9.56
C ASN A 158 -9.06 -6.52 -8.18
N LEU A 159 -10.35 -6.24 -8.03
CA LEU A 159 -10.93 -5.91 -6.73
C LEU A 159 -11.25 -7.19 -5.95
N ILE A 160 -10.72 -7.29 -4.74
CA ILE A 160 -10.95 -8.40 -3.81
C ILE A 160 -11.57 -7.82 -2.53
N VAL A 161 -12.81 -8.20 -2.24
CA VAL A 161 -13.52 -7.78 -1.03
C VAL A 161 -13.44 -8.91 -0.01
N ILE A 162 -12.79 -8.66 1.12
CA ILE A 162 -12.69 -9.62 2.22
C ILE A 162 -13.96 -9.48 3.08
N LYS A 163 -14.67 -10.60 3.24
CA LYS A 163 -15.94 -10.67 3.95
C LYS A 163 -15.75 -10.66 5.46
N ASP A 164 -16.67 -9.99 6.16
CA ASP A 164 -16.74 -9.87 7.61
C ASP A 164 -15.46 -9.28 8.21
N ASN A 165 -14.88 -8.31 7.50
CA ASN A 165 -13.52 -7.88 7.74
C ASN A 165 -13.42 -6.36 7.89
N ASP A 166 -12.79 -5.94 8.99
CA ASP A 166 -12.42 -4.55 9.29
C ASP A 166 -11.05 -4.18 8.69
N HIS A 167 -10.56 -2.98 9.04
CA HIS A 167 -9.25 -2.44 8.65
C HIS A 167 -8.10 -3.12 9.40
N GLU A 168 -7.94 -4.43 9.19
CA GLU A 168 -6.90 -5.24 9.82
C GLU A 168 -6.31 -6.26 8.84
N LEU A 169 -4.98 -6.39 8.85
CA LEU A 169 -4.23 -7.38 8.07
C LEU A 169 -4.33 -8.78 8.72
N ASN A 170 -5.55 -9.32 8.81
CA ASN A 170 -5.85 -10.56 9.51
C ASN A 170 -5.60 -11.81 8.63
N ARG A 171 -6.03 -12.98 9.11
CA ARG A 171 -5.82 -14.25 8.40
C ARG A 171 -6.43 -14.27 7.00
N ASP A 172 -7.64 -13.75 6.83
CA ASP A 172 -8.38 -13.84 5.57
C ASP A 172 -7.76 -12.95 4.49
N TYR A 173 -7.32 -11.74 4.86
CA TYR A 173 -6.46 -10.92 3.98
C TYR A 173 -5.23 -11.70 3.53
N THR A 174 -4.47 -12.25 4.49
CA THR A 174 -3.22 -12.94 4.15
C THR A 174 -3.43 -14.21 3.32
N LYS A 175 -4.58 -14.87 3.47
CA LYS A 175 -4.97 -16.02 2.65
C LYS A 175 -5.18 -15.61 1.20
N GLU A 176 -5.97 -14.58 0.94
CA GLU A 176 -6.22 -14.11 -0.42
C GLU A 176 -4.96 -13.59 -1.11
N ILE A 177 -4.10 -12.87 -0.37
CA ILE A 177 -2.77 -12.47 -0.88
C ILE A 177 -1.95 -13.70 -1.27
N SER A 178 -1.92 -14.73 -0.41
CA SER A 178 -1.13 -15.95 -0.65
C SER A 178 -1.55 -16.70 -1.90
N LEU A 179 -2.84 -16.68 -2.28
CA LEU A 179 -3.35 -17.31 -3.50
C LEU A 179 -2.92 -16.59 -4.78
N LYS A 180 -2.39 -15.37 -4.66
CA LYS A 180 -2.01 -14.50 -5.78
C LYS A 180 -0.51 -14.24 -5.86
N LEU A 181 0.27 -14.63 -4.86
CA LEU A 181 1.74 -14.59 -4.89
C LEU A 181 2.28 -15.62 -5.89
#